data_AF-A0A2T7UMT8-F1
#
_entry.id   AF-A0A2T7UMT8-F1
#
_cell.length_a   1.000
_cell.length_b   1.000
_cell.length_c   1.000
_cell.angle_alpha   90.00
_cell.angle_beta   90.00
_cell.angle_gamma   90.00
#
_symmetry.space_group_name_H-M   'P 1'
#
loop_
_entity.id
_entity.type
_entity.pdbx_description
1 polymer ?
#
loop_
_entity_poly.entity_id
_entity_poly.type
_entity_poly.pdbx_seq_one_letter_code
_entity_poly.pdbx_strand_id
1 'polypeptide(L)'
;MKLSIPLAAALCLLAQSAIAQTDLTAISLSARAYEQVTSWQERGFRPAGLSEVVRVPGHILLDVRAVLDGPWSDTIERAQAGSRDIRLVLPDGRELEPEGGYQYWGQLGLIPRTISARRPRDFPEADADIHWNGLFLVPEGVTQATLTIASDDIRFSGVVSVPKTSTPETAASFARFEPQGIRRFRVAELQDGNGAGAVPSTITALPGTVLAEIEVQVTGVAGNNADGDDRFNWSTSDFRLTDPQGQTLPLIGERFIRRVLDSQFNGVDIGDSAERTMLWLVPEGLTEARLVFGETEVATVALASAAITETD
;
A
#
# COMPACT_ATOMS: atom_id res chain seq x y z
N MET A 1 -16.02 -39.22 -69.74
CA MET A 1 -16.65 -37.88 -69.64
C MET A 1 -16.83 -37.58 -68.16
N LYS A 2 -16.19 -36.51 -67.69
CA LYS A 2 -16.27 -36.01 -66.32
C LYS A 2 -17.60 -35.26 -66.14
N LEU A 3 -18.35 -35.57 -65.09
CA LEU A 3 -19.45 -34.75 -64.60
C LEU A 3 -19.17 -34.48 -63.12
N SER A 4 -18.70 -33.26 -62.88
CA SER A 4 -18.38 -32.64 -61.61
C SER A 4 -19.65 -32.15 -60.92
N ILE A 5 -19.90 -32.62 -59.70
CA ILE A 5 -20.87 -32.05 -58.77
C ILE A 5 -20.12 -30.99 -57.93
N PRO A 6 -20.54 -29.71 -57.88
CA PRO A 6 -19.92 -28.73 -57.00
C PRO A 6 -20.47 -28.94 -55.58
N LEU A 7 -19.59 -29.37 -54.68
CA LEU A 7 -19.79 -29.33 -53.23
C LEU A 7 -19.65 -27.86 -52.81
N ALA A 8 -20.72 -27.08 -52.96
CA ALA A 8 -20.78 -25.71 -52.47
C ALA A 8 -21.64 -25.65 -51.20
N ALA A 9 -21.14 -24.87 -50.24
CA ALA A 9 -21.83 -24.36 -49.06
C ALA A 9 -22.09 -25.34 -47.91
N ALA A 10 -21.10 -25.46 -47.00
CA ALA A 10 -21.33 -25.43 -45.56
C ALA A 10 -19.99 -25.33 -44.80
N LEU A 11 -19.23 -24.26 -45.06
CA LEU A 11 -18.27 -23.75 -44.08
C LEU A 11 -18.90 -22.48 -43.50
N CYS A 12 -19.85 -22.69 -42.59
CA CYS A 12 -20.21 -21.66 -41.64
C CYS A 12 -18.95 -21.43 -40.79
N LEU A 13 -18.16 -20.44 -41.21
CA LEU A 13 -17.25 -19.73 -40.34
C LEU A 13 -18.07 -19.31 -39.11
N LEU A 14 -17.88 -20.03 -38.00
CA LEU A 14 -18.02 -19.42 -36.69
C LEU A 14 -16.88 -18.39 -36.62
N ALA A 15 -17.08 -17.24 -37.25
CA ALA A 15 -16.39 -16.04 -36.88
C ALA A 15 -16.83 -15.80 -35.43
N GLN A 16 -16.04 -16.29 -34.48
CA GLN A 16 -16.09 -15.75 -33.13
C GLN A 16 -15.93 -14.25 -33.33
N SER A 17 -16.98 -13.49 -33.00
CA SER A 17 -16.91 -12.04 -32.94
C SER A 17 -15.71 -11.74 -32.05
N ALA A 18 -14.62 -11.24 -32.63
CA ALA A 18 -13.61 -10.57 -31.85
C ALA A 18 -14.37 -9.47 -31.11
N ILE A 19 -14.50 -9.60 -29.79
CA ILE A 19 -15.05 -8.53 -28.97
C ILE A 19 -14.14 -7.35 -29.27
N ALA A 20 -14.71 -6.29 -29.83
CA ALA A 20 -13.94 -5.10 -30.16
C ALA A 20 -13.37 -4.56 -28.84
N GLN A 21 -12.04 -4.44 -28.77
CA GLN A 21 -11.38 -3.82 -27.63
C GLN A 21 -11.98 -2.44 -27.39
N THR A 22 -12.23 -2.11 -26.13
CA THR A 22 -12.79 -0.81 -25.77
C THR A 22 -11.68 0.22 -25.56
N ASP A 23 -11.76 1.35 -26.26
CA ASP A 23 -10.89 2.51 -26.01
C ASP A 23 -11.19 3.13 -24.66
N LEU A 24 -10.18 3.27 -23.82
CA LEU A 24 -10.24 4.07 -22.60
C LEU A 24 -9.77 5.50 -22.87
N THR A 25 -10.38 6.45 -22.19
CA THR A 25 -9.99 7.87 -22.23
C THR A 25 -9.33 8.24 -20.91
N ALA A 26 -8.21 8.96 -20.94
CA ALA A 26 -7.61 9.47 -19.71
C ALA A 26 -8.33 10.74 -19.24
N ILE A 27 -8.82 10.70 -18.00
CA ILE A 27 -9.21 11.89 -17.24
C ILE A 27 -7.94 12.59 -16.74
N SER A 28 -6.99 11.80 -16.23
CA SER A 28 -5.67 12.30 -15.87
C SER A 28 -4.58 11.26 -16.09
N LEU A 29 -3.39 11.74 -16.46
CA LEU A 29 -2.18 10.94 -16.56
C LEU A 29 -1.03 11.78 -16.01
N SER A 30 -0.47 11.35 -14.89
CA SER A 30 0.57 12.08 -14.17
C SER A 30 1.75 11.18 -13.84
N ALA A 31 2.91 11.78 -13.62
CA ALA A 31 4.10 11.06 -13.26
C ALA A 31 4.90 11.79 -12.19
N ARG A 32 5.64 11.02 -11.38
CA ARG A 32 6.66 11.48 -10.43
C ARG A 32 7.92 10.69 -10.69
N ALA A 33 9.08 11.33 -10.57
CA ALA A 33 10.36 10.69 -10.80
C ALA A 33 11.21 10.74 -9.54
N TYR A 34 11.94 9.66 -9.27
CA TYR A 34 12.76 9.50 -8.08
C TYR A 34 14.12 8.92 -8.46
N GLU A 35 15.19 9.37 -7.81
CA GLU A 35 16.51 8.72 -7.93
C GLU A 35 16.58 7.42 -7.13
N GLN A 36 15.85 7.37 -6.02
CA GLN A 36 15.70 6.22 -5.15
C GLN A 36 14.37 6.29 -4.42
N VAL A 37 13.87 5.13 -4.02
CA VAL A 37 12.65 4.98 -3.22
C VAL A 37 12.92 3.98 -2.11
N THR A 38 12.22 4.14 -0.98
CA THR A 38 12.34 3.22 0.16
C THR A 38 11.13 2.31 0.21
N SER A 39 11.33 1.01 0.05
CA SER A 39 10.35 0.00 0.46
C SER A 39 10.65 -0.42 1.89
N TRP A 40 9.82 0.05 2.80
CA TRP A 40 10.00 -0.22 4.22
C TRP A 40 9.30 -1.51 4.66
N GLN A 41 8.44 -2.10 3.83
CA GLN A 41 7.80 -3.37 4.14
C GLN A 41 7.18 -4.12 2.94
N GLU A 42 7.99 -4.92 2.24
CA GLU A 42 7.43 -5.82 1.21
C GLU A 42 6.68 -7.02 1.78
N ARG A 43 6.92 -7.35 3.06
CA ARG A 43 6.39 -8.56 3.70
C ARG A 43 5.96 -8.23 5.12
N GLY A 44 4.77 -8.68 5.52
CA GLY A 44 4.20 -8.45 6.85
C GLY A 44 5.00 -9.04 8.03
N PHE A 45 6.07 -9.81 7.78
CA PHE A 45 6.94 -10.39 8.82
C PHE A 45 8.35 -9.78 8.88
N ARG A 46 8.67 -8.77 8.05
CA ARG A 46 9.96 -8.07 8.15
C ARG A 46 9.96 -7.30 9.50
N PRO A 47 11.01 -7.46 10.34
CA PRO A 47 11.11 -6.69 11.58
C PRO A 47 11.02 -5.19 11.30
N ALA A 48 10.27 -4.47 12.14
CA ALA A 48 10.14 -3.02 12.04
C ALA A 48 11.54 -2.37 12.06
N GLY A 49 11.80 -1.49 11.09
CA GLY A 49 13.07 -0.73 10.99
C GLY A 49 14.12 -1.26 10.06
N LEU A 50 13.79 -2.29 9.27
CA LEU A 50 14.60 -2.69 8.13
C LEU A 50 13.97 -2.13 6.85
N SER A 51 14.59 -1.09 6.29
CA SER A 51 14.21 -0.53 4.99
C SER A 51 15.06 -1.09 3.86
N GLU A 52 14.42 -1.25 2.71
CA GLU A 52 15.05 -1.57 1.44
C GLU A 52 15.07 -0.32 0.57
N VAL A 53 16.27 0.13 0.21
CA VAL A 53 16.45 1.28 -0.69
C VAL A 53 16.56 0.75 -2.11
N VAL A 54 15.55 1.02 -2.92
CA VAL A 54 15.53 0.65 -4.33
C VAL A 54 16.18 1.77 -5.12
N ARG A 55 17.31 1.45 -5.74
CA ARG A 55 18.08 2.37 -6.60
C ARG A 55 18.82 1.56 -7.66
N VAL A 56 18.74 2.03 -8.91
CA VAL A 56 19.45 1.41 -10.04
C VAL A 56 20.29 2.50 -10.74
N PRO A 57 21.64 2.43 -10.67
CA PRO A 57 22.49 3.43 -11.32
C PRO A 57 22.17 3.59 -12.81
N GLY A 58 22.13 4.84 -13.28
CA GLY A 58 21.81 5.19 -14.66
C GLY A 58 20.31 5.11 -15.00
N HIS A 59 19.46 4.87 -14.01
CA HIS A 59 18.00 4.84 -14.14
C HIS A 59 17.36 5.70 -13.05
N ILE A 60 16.16 6.20 -13.37
CA ILE A 60 15.22 6.79 -12.42
C ILE A 60 14.07 5.82 -12.20
N LEU A 61 13.39 5.98 -11.05
CA LEU A 61 12.12 5.32 -10.78
C LEU A 61 10.98 6.28 -11.14
N LEU A 62 10.16 5.92 -12.12
CA LEU A 62 9.03 6.70 -12.60
C LEU A 62 7.71 6.12 -12.07
N ASP A 63 7.08 6.79 -11.10
CA ASP A 63 5.72 6.49 -10.63
C ASP A 63 4.72 7.15 -11.56
N VAL A 64 4.02 6.34 -12.37
CA VAL A 64 2.99 6.78 -13.29
C VAL A 64 1.63 6.49 -12.68
N ARG A 65 0.73 7.48 -12.70
CA ARG A 65 -0.64 7.38 -12.18
C ARG A 65 -1.63 7.78 -13.28
N ALA A 66 -2.59 6.92 -13.54
CA ALA A 66 -3.64 7.11 -14.51
C ALA A 66 -5.00 7.07 -13.82
N VAL A 67 -5.84 8.04 -14.16
CA VAL A 67 -7.29 7.99 -13.92
C VAL A 67 -7.94 7.97 -15.29
N LEU A 68 -8.60 6.86 -15.60
CA LEU A 68 -9.22 6.61 -16.88
C LEU A 68 -10.74 6.61 -16.70
N ASP A 69 -11.43 7.15 -17.68
CA ASP A 69 -12.88 7.15 -17.74
C ASP A 69 -13.42 5.71 -17.82
N GLY A 70 -14.46 5.43 -17.05
CA GLY A 70 -15.09 4.12 -16.99
C GLY A 70 -15.84 3.82 -18.28
N PRO A 71 -15.54 2.73 -19.02
CA PRO A 71 -16.17 2.44 -20.30
C PRO A 71 -17.60 1.84 -20.15
N TRP A 72 -18.31 2.20 -19.10
CA TRP A 72 -19.50 1.48 -18.67
C TRP A 72 -20.67 1.65 -19.64
N SER A 73 -21.30 0.53 -19.97
CA SER A 73 -22.50 0.50 -20.81
C SER A 73 -23.32 -0.74 -20.49
N ASP A 74 -24.50 -0.88 -21.09
CA ASP A 74 -25.32 -2.09 -21.00
C ASP A 74 -24.58 -3.36 -21.46
N THR A 75 -23.50 -3.21 -22.23
CA THR A 75 -22.68 -4.32 -22.74
C THR A 75 -21.31 -4.45 -22.08
N ILE A 76 -20.86 -3.43 -21.34
CA ILE A 76 -19.52 -3.38 -20.74
C ILE A 76 -19.68 -3.25 -19.23
N GLU A 77 -19.50 -4.37 -18.54
CA GLU A 77 -19.64 -4.45 -17.08
C GLU A 77 -18.30 -4.48 -16.35
N ARG A 78 -17.21 -4.74 -17.07
CA ARG A 78 -15.89 -4.96 -16.49
C ARG A 78 -14.80 -4.45 -17.44
N ALA A 79 -13.74 -3.91 -16.85
CA ALA A 79 -12.51 -3.57 -17.55
C ALA A 79 -11.32 -4.24 -16.84
N GLN A 80 -10.49 -4.96 -17.61
CA GLN A 80 -9.36 -5.70 -17.06
C GLN A 80 -8.10 -5.59 -17.92
N ALA A 81 -6.96 -5.47 -17.26
CA ALA A 81 -5.65 -5.68 -17.88
C ALA A 81 -4.68 -6.29 -16.87
N GLY A 82 -3.98 -7.34 -17.28
CA GLY A 82 -2.87 -7.88 -16.50
C GLY A 82 -1.69 -6.91 -16.51
N SER A 83 -0.79 -7.04 -15.53
CA SER A 83 0.40 -6.17 -15.47
C SER A 83 1.31 -6.31 -16.70
N ARG A 84 1.25 -7.45 -17.39
CA ARG A 84 1.97 -7.71 -18.65
C ARG A 84 1.36 -7.00 -19.86
N ASP A 85 0.09 -6.64 -19.77
CA ASP A 85 -0.63 -5.92 -20.83
C ASP A 85 -0.41 -4.40 -20.71
N ILE A 86 0.31 -3.97 -19.67
CA ILE A 86 0.59 -2.57 -19.36
C ILE A 86 2.09 -2.33 -19.56
N ARG A 87 2.44 -1.40 -20.45
CA ARG A 87 3.82 -1.10 -20.82
C ARG A 87 4.09 0.38 -20.82
N LEU A 88 5.35 0.74 -20.57
CA LEU A 88 5.87 2.06 -20.86
C LEU A 88 6.80 1.96 -22.07
N VAL A 89 6.36 2.53 -23.20
CA VAL A 89 7.12 2.54 -24.45
C VAL A 89 8.00 3.78 -24.50
N LEU A 90 9.32 3.57 -24.52
CA LEU A 90 10.32 4.63 -24.61
C LEU A 90 10.40 5.21 -26.05
N PRO A 91 11.00 6.40 -26.24
CA PRO A 91 11.15 7.01 -27.57
C PRO A 91 11.97 6.17 -28.56
N ASP A 92 12.83 5.29 -28.05
CA ASP A 92 13.64 4.36 -28.86
C ASP A 92 12.90 3.05 -29.21
N GLY A 93 11.63 2.92 -28.80
CA GLY A 93 10.78 1.77 -29.06
C GLY A 93 10.94 0.62 -28.07
N ARG A 94 11.82 0.74 -27.06
CA ARG A 94 11.88 -0.27 -25.99
C ARG A 94 10.61 -0.20 -25.13
N GLU A 95 10.11 -1.37 -24.76
CA GLU A 95 8.97 -1.51 -23.85
C GLU A 95 9.48 -1.89 -22.47
N LEU A 96 8.99 -1.19 -21.44
CA LEU A 96 9.28 -1.46 -20.05
C LEU A 96 8.04 -2.03 -19.38
N GLU A 97 8.24 -3.03 -18.53
CA GLU A 97 7.19 -3.54 -17.65
C GLU A 97 7.17 -2.72 -16.35
N PRO A 98 5.99 -2.57 -15.70
CA PRO A 98 5.95 -2.02 -14.35
C PRO A 98 6.64 -3.01 -13.39
N GLU A 99 7.48 -2.50 -12.50
CA GLU A 99 8.20 -3.28 -11.47
C GLU A 99 7.43 -3.31 -10.14
N GLY A 100 6.53 -2.35 -9.93
CA GLY A 100 5.82 -2.19 -8.66
C GLY A 100 4.79 -1.09 -8.72
N GLY A 101 4.39 -0.60 -7.55
CA GLY A 101 3.49 0.53 -7.41
C GLY A 101 3.28 0.94 -5.95
N TYR A 102 2.71 2.12 -5.78
CA TYR A 102 2.28 2.65 -4.48
C TYR A 102 0.82 2.27 -4.26
N GLN A 103 0.59 1.07 -3.74
CA GLN A 103 -0.77 0.56 -3.49
C GLN A 103 -1.51 1.38 -2.43
N TYR A 104 -0.80 1.88 -1.43
CA TYR A 104 -1.33 2.67 -0.32
C TYR A 104 -0.43 3.88 -0.05
N TRP A 105 -0.86 4.80 0.81
CA TRP A 105 -0.16 6.05 1.14
C TRP A 105 1.34 5.85 1.40
N GLY A 106 2.19 6.34 0.49
CA GLY A 106 3.66 6.29 0.60
C GLY A 106 4.25 4.89 0.81
N GLN A 107 3.49 3.83 0.56
CA GLN A 107 3.89 2.43 0.72
C GLN A 107 4.18 1.83 -0.65
N LEU A 108 5.46 1.61 -0.91
CA LEU A 108 5.93 0.96 -2.12
C LEU A 108 5.86 -0.56 -1.97
N GLY A 109 5.20 -1.22 -2.92
CA GLY A 109 5.37 -2.65 -3.17
C GLY A 109 6.00 -2.91 -4.53
N LEU A 110 7.02 -3.78 -4.61
CA LEU A 110 7.57 -4.27 -5.88
C LEU A 110 6.72 -5.42 -6.45
N ILE A 111 5.42 -5.16 -6.54
CA ILE A 111 4.45 -6.06 -7.14
C ILE A 111 3.71 -5.26 -8.22
N PRO A 112 3.89 -5.64 -9.50
CA PRO A 112 3.24 -4.96 -10.60
C PRO A 112 1.71 -5.01 -10.46
N ARG A 113 1.06 -3.87 -10.70
CA ARG A 113 -0.39 -3.70 -10.52
C ARG A 113 -1.16 -4.06 -11.79
N THR A 114 -2.34 -4.63 -11.61
CA THR A 114 -3.29 -4.96 -12.67
C THR A 114 -4.47 -4.00 -12.64
N ILE A 115 -5.16 -3.83 -13.76
CA ILE A 115 -6.46 -3.15 -13.80
C ILE A 115 -7.56 -4.19 -13.60
N SER A 116 -8.47 -3.93 -12.66
CA SER A 116 -9.69 -4.73 -12.48
C SER A 116 -10.80 -3.86 -11.91
N ALA A 117 -11.51 -3.17 -12.80
CA ALA A 117 -12.65 -2.33 -12.45
C ALA A 117 -13.98 -2.94 -12.92
N ARG A 118 -15.07 -2.55 -12.28
CA ARG A 118 -16.42 -2.99 -12.61
C ARG A 118 -17.36 -1.79 -12.67
N ARG A 119 -18.35 -1.90 -13.56
CA ARG A 119 -19.48 -0.99 -13.63
C ARG A 119 -20.17 -0.90 -12.26
N PRO A 120 -20.49 0.32 -11.77
CA PRO A 120 -21.31 0.51 -10.58
C PRO A 120 -22.65 -0.23 -10.66
N ARG A 121 -23.18 -0.66 -9.52
CA ARG A 121 -24.49 -1.34 -9.47
C ARG A 121 -25.64 -0.42 -9.88
N ASP A 122 -25.50 0.86 -9.57
CA ASP A 122 -26.51 1.89 -9.80
C ASP A 122 -26.20 2.68 -11.08
N PHE A 123 -25.64 2.03 -12.11
CA PHE A 123 -25.44 2.64 -13.42
C PHE A 123 -26.78 2.76 -14.16
N PRO A 124 -27.08 3.87 -14.86
CA PRO A 124 -26.20 5.00 -15.18
C PRO A 124 -26.19 6.15 -14.17
N GLU A 125 -26.91 6.04 -13.05
CA GLU A 125 -26.95 7.10 -12.03
C GLU A 125 -25.59 7.31 -11.34
N ALA A 126 -24.76 6.26 -11.28
CA ALA A 126 -23.38 6.29 -10.83
C ALA A 126 -22.41 5.93 -11.97
N ASP A 127 -21.31 6.67 -12.02
CA ASP A 127 -20.18 6.43 -12.91
C ASP A 127 -18.90 6.29 -12.08
N ALA A 128 -18.04 5.34 -12.44
CA ALA A 128 -16.84 5.03 -11.67
C ALA A 128 -15.60 5.02 -12.55
N ASP A 129 -14.63 5.83 -12.18
CA ASP A 129 -13.35 5.91 -12.88
C ASP A 129 -12.49 4.65 -12.61
N ILE A 130 -11.60 4.36 -13.55
CA ILE A 130 -10.57 3.35 -13.40
C ILE A 130 -9.28 4.02 -12.95
N HIS A 131 -8.84 3.67 -11.75
CA HIS A 131 -7.58 4.15 -11.21
C HIS A 131 -6.49 3.08 -11.36
N TRP A 132 -5.29 3.51 -11.74
CA TRP A 132 -4.13 2.64 -11.85
C TRP A 132 -2.84 3.41 -11.58
N ASN A 133 -1.86 2.74 -10.96
CA ASN A 133 -0.52 3.24 -10.85
C ASN A 133 0.54 2.16 -11.04
N GLY A 134 1.73 2.57 -11.48
CA GLY A 134 2.85 1.68 -11.72
C GLY A 134 4.19 2.40 -11.62
N LEU A 135 5.18 1.70 -11.07
CA LEU A 135 6.57 2.14 -10.97
C LEU A 135 7.38 1.50 -12.10
N PHE A 136 8.09 2.31 -12.88
CA PHE A 136 8.96 1.85 -13.96
C PHE A 136 10.42 2.25 -13.72
N LEU A 137 11.36 1.42 -14.15
CA LEU A 137 12.78 1.78 -14.22
C LEU A 137 13.09 2.39 -15.57
N VAL A 138 13.26 3.71 -15.62
CA VAL A 138 13.48 4.46 -16.86
C VAL A 138 14.92 4.93 -16.93
N PRO A 139 15.65 4.74 -18.05
CA PRO A 139 17.00 5.26 -18.20
C PRO A 139 17.07 6.78 -17.98
N GLU A 140 18.12 7.26 -17.34
CA GLU A 140 18.37 8.69 -17.19
C GLU A 140 18.41 9.40 -18.56
N GLY A 141 17.86 10.61 -18.62
CA GLY A 141 17.82 11.43 -19.84
C GLY A 141 16.59 11.21 -20.72
N VAL A 142 15.77 10.19 -20.46
CA VAL A 142 14.44 10.09 -21.09
C VAL A 142 13.52 11.19 -20.55
N THR A 143 12.94 12.00 -21.42
CA THR A 143 12.06 13.12 -21.05
C THR A 143 10.58 12.84 -21.28
N GLN A 144 10.27 11.80 -22.06
CA GLN A 144 8.90 11.44 -22.44
C GLN A 144 8.85 9.95 -22.77
N ALA A 145 7.73 9.30 -22.48
CA ALA A 145 7.41 7.94 -22.88
C ALA A 145 5.91 7.82 -23.19
N THR A 146 5.45 6.66 -23.64
CA THR A 146 4.03 6.39 -23.88
C THR A 146 3.58 5.25 -22.99
N LEU A 147 2.62 5.50 -22.09
CA LEU A 147 1.93 4.44 -21.37
C LEU A 147 0.94 3.76 -22.32
N THR A 148 1.07 2.46 -22.48
CA THR A 148 0.14 1.64 -23.26
C THR A 148 -0.52 0.60 -22.37
N ILE A 149 -1.81 0.40 -22.57
CA ILE A 149 -2.59 -0.71 -22.01
C ILE A 149 -3.20 -1.41 -23.20
N ALA A 150 -2.95 -2.70 -23.37
CA ALA A 150 -3.46 -3.48 -24.48
C ALA A 150 -3.80 -4.90 -24.01
N SER A 151 -5.04 -5.08 -23.55
CA SER A 151 -5.60 -6.39 -23.20
C SER A 151 -6.67 -6.80 -24.22
N ASP A 152 -7.23 -8.00 -24.10
CA ASP A 152 -8.33 -8.44 -24.96
C ASP A 152 -9.60 -7.57 -24.80
N ASP A 153 -9.78 -6.93 -23.64
CA ASP A 153 -10.99 -6.18 -23.27
C ASP A 153 -10.85 -4.67 -23.53
N ILE A 154 -9.68 -4.10 -23.25
CA ILE A 154 -9.46 -2.64 -23.20
C ILE A 154 -8.16 -2.23 -23.87
N ARG A 155 -8.15 -1.00 -24.41
CA ARG A 155 -6.96 -0.37 -24.97
C ARG A 155 -6.82 1.09 -24.53
N PHE A 156 -5.58 1.50 -24.28
CA PHE A 156 -5.22 2.88 -23.96
C PHE A 156 -3.82 3.18 -24.47
N SER A 157 -3.61 4.41 -24.91
CA SER A 157 -2.28 4.94 -25.23
C SER A 157 -2.21 6.40 -24.84
N GLY A 158 -1.30 6.76 -23.94
CA GLY A 158 -1.16 8.11 -23.42
C GLY A 158 0.30 8.51 -23.28
N VAL A 159 0.61 9.76 -23.64
CA VAL A 159 1.95 10.33 -23.45
C VAL A 159 2.19 10.62 -21.98
N VAL A 160 3.31 10.14 -21.45
CA VAL A 160 3.81 10.43 -20.10
C VAL A 160 5.05 11.32 -20.22
N SER A 161 4.98 12.53 -19.67
CA SER A 161 6.16 13.38 -19.49
C SER A 161 6.94 12.93 -18.27
N VAL A 162 8.26 12.79 -18.40
CA VAL A 162 9.15 12.43 -17.28
C VAL A 162 9.57 13.72 -16.56
N PRO A 163 9.13 13.94 -15.32
CA PRO A 163 9.50 15.15 -14.57
C PRO A 163 10.93 15.05 -14.05
N LYS A 164 11.44 16.17 -13.51
CA LYS A 164 12.67 16.15 -12.72
C LYS A 164 12.48 15.26 -11.48
N THR A 165 13.55 14.58 -11.08
CA THR A 165 13.56 13.79 -9.85
C THR A 165 13.29 14.63 -8.61
N SER A 166 12.54 14.05 -7.67
CA SER A 166 12.28 14.62 -6.35
C SER A 166 12.49 13.57 -5.26
N THR A 167 12.37 13.98 -4.00
CA THR A 167 12.28 13.05 -2.87
C THR A 167 10.87 12.46 -2.82
N PRO A 168 10.73 11.14 -2.64
CA PRO A 168 9.42 10.53 -2.41
C PRO A 168 8.73 11.09 -1.16
N GLU A 169 7.41 11.25 -1.23
CA GLU A 169 6.59 11.53 -0.04
C GLU A 169 6.67 10.33 0.91
N THR A 170 6.77 10.58 2.22
CA THR A 170 6.81 9.50 3.21
C THR A 170 5.39 9.05 3.54
N ALA A 171 5.19 7.77 3.85
CA ALA A 171 3.86 7.28 4.25
C ALA A 171 3.29 8.06 5.45
N ALA A 172 4.17 8.53 6.34
CA ALA A 172 3.80 9.36 7.48
C ALA A 172 3.22 10.73 7.10
N SER A 173 3.47 11.28 5.90
CA SER A 173 2.92 12.59 5.52
C SER A 173 1.42 12.57 5.23
N PHE A 174 0.80 11.39 5.16
CA PHE A 174 -0.61 11.23 4.83
C PHE A 174 -1.50 10.99 6.06
N ALA A 175 -0.91 10.80 7.24
CA ALA A 175 -1.63 10.61 8.48
C ALA A 175 -1.00 11.44 9.61
N ARG A 176 -1.81 11.78 10.62
CA ARG A 176 -1.37 12.33 11.90
C ARG A 176 -1.36 11.20 12.93
N PHE A 177 -0.32 11.18 13.77
CA PHE A 177 -0.12 10.17 14.80
C PHE A 177 0.01 10.85 16.15
N GLU A 178 -0.84 10.49 17.10
CA GLU A 178 -0.91 11.13 18.41
C GLU A 178 -0.86 10.08 19.51
N PRO A 179 0.23 9.99 20.29
CA PRO A 179 0.24 9.23 21.53
C PRO A 179 -0.73 9.86 22.52
N GLN A 180 -1.74 9.11 22.96
CA GLN A 180 -2.80 9.60 23.86
C GLN A 180 -2.69 9.02 25.28
N GLY A 181 -2.35 7.73 25.37
CA GLY A 181 -2.22 7.00 26.62
C GLY A 181 -0.84 6.38 26.77
N ILE A 182 -0.23 6.52 27.95
CA ILE A 182 1.03 5.85 28.29
C ILE A 182 0.85 5.17 29.65
N ARG A 183 1.12 3.87 29.71
CA ARG A 183 1.13 3.08 30.94
C ARG A 183 2.41 2.26 31.01
N ARG A 184 2.95 2.09 32.21
CA ARG A 184 4.22 1.38 32.44
C ARG A 184 4.09 0.41 33.59
N PHE A 185 4.39 -0.85 33.34
CA PHE A 185 4.24 -1.91 34.33
C PHE A 185 5.28 -3.02 34.15
N ARG A 186 5.52 -3.80 35.21
CA ARG A 186 6.46 -4.94 35.15
C ARG A 186 5.82 -6.22 34.64
N VAL A 187 4.52 -6.39 34.88
CA VAL A 187 3.75 -7.57 34.50
C VAL A 187 2.49 -7.15 33.75
N ALA A 188 2.29 -7.69 32.55
CA ALA A 188 1.02 -7.62 31.83
C ALA A 188 0.19 -8.86 32.15
N GLU A 189 -1.02 -8.69 32.66
CA GLU A 189 -1.98 -9.79 32.78
C GLU A 189 -2.77 -9.97 31.48
N LEU A 190 -2.91 -11.23 31.05
CA LEU A 190 -3.55 -11.62 29.79
C LEU A 190 -4.54 -12.77 30.03
N GLN A 191 -5.52 -12.91 29.14
CA GLN A 191 -6.50 -13.99 29.15
C GLN A 191 -6.77 -14.50 27.73
N ASP A 192 -6.60 -15.81 27.54
CA ASP A 192 -7.01 -16.53 26.33
C ASP A 192 -8.43 -17.07 26.47
N GLY A 193 -9.32 -16.68 25.57
CA GLY A 193 -10.69 -17.21 25.49
C GLY A 193 -11.73 -16.30 26.12
N ASN A 194 -12.97 -16.78 26.18
CA ASN A 194 -14.14 -16.00 26.60
C ASN A 194 -14.79 -16.56 27.86
N GLY A 195 -15.26 -15.67 28.74
CA GLY A 195 -16.07 -16.03 29.91
C GLY A 195 -15.31 -16.81 30.98
N ALA A 196 -16.01 -17.70 31.69
CA ALA A 196 -15.47 -18.44 32.84
C ALA A 196 -14.40 -19.48 32.50
N GLY A 197 -14.18 -19.79 31.21
CA GLY A 197 -13.15 -20.71 30.73
C GLY A 197 -11.89 -20.01 30.22
N ALA A 198 -11.76 -18.69 30.40
CA ALA A 198 -10.59 -17.98 29.94
C ALA A 198 -9.34 -18.41 30.72
N VAL A 199 -8.26 -18.69 30.00
CA VAL A 199 -6.99 -19.14 30.57
C VAL A 199 -6.13 -17.91 30.88
N PRO A 200 -5.82 -17.61 32.16
CA PRO A 200 -4.96 -16.50 32.50
C PRO A 200 -3.50 -16.79 32.09
N SER A 201 -2.80 -15.76 31.66
CA SER A 201 -1.37 -15.80 31.35
C SER A 201 -0.74 -14.44 31.65
N THR A 202 0.59 -14.37 31.69
CA THR A 202 1.30 -13.13 32.01
C THR A 202 2.50 -12.94 31.11
N ILE A 203 2.83 -11.68 30.81
CA ILE A 203 4.12 -11.28 30.25
C ILE A 203 4.87 -10.48 31.31
N THR A 204 6.11 -10.88 31.62
CA THR A 204 6.93 -10.19 32.62
C THR A 204 8.12 -9.53 31.94
N ALA A 205 8.36 -8.25 32.25
CA ALA A 205 9.52 -7.52 31.78
C ALA A 205 10.83 -8.14 32.27
N LEU A 206 11.89 -8.03 31.48
CA LEU A 206 13.23 -8.45 31.90
C LEU A 206 13.78 -7.50 32.98
N PRO A 207 14.70 -7.95 33.85
CA PRO A 207 15.34 -7.07 34.84
C PRO A 207 15.95 -5.81 34.19
N GLY A 208 15.70 -4.65 34.78
CA GLY A 208 16.14 -3.35 34.26
C GLY A 208 15.28 -2.78 33.12
N THR A 209 14.18 -3.46 32.77
CA THR A 209 13.19 -3.01 31.78
C THR A 209 11.78 -3.02 32.36
N VAL A 210 10.88 -2.34 31.66
CA VAL A 210 9.44 -2.34 31.94
C VAL A 210 8.67 -2.50 30.63
N LEU A 211 7.43 -2.96 30.72
CA LEU A 211 6.51 -2.92 29.60
C LEU A 211 5.90 -1.52 29.52
N ALA A 212 6.01 -0.88 28.36
CA ALA A 212 5.38 0.40 28.06
C ALA A 212 4.24 0.16 27.08
N GLU A 213 3.02 0.39 27.55
CA GLU A 213 1.81 0.38 26.75
C GLU A 213 1.55 1.80 26.26
N ILE A 214 1.48 1.99 24.95
CA ILE A 214 1.23 3.29 24.33
C ILE A 214 0.03 3.17 23.40
N GLU A 215 -0.97 4.00 23.68
CA GLU A 215 -2.12 4.21 22.81
C GLU A 215 -1.80 5.32 21.81
N VAL A 216 -1.96 5.02 20.53
CA VAL A 216 -1.71 5.93 19.42
C VAL A 216 -3.01 6.09 18.63
N GLN A 217 -3.45 7.33 18.50
CA GLN A 217 -4.49 7.71 17.55
C GLN A 217 -3.87 8.00 16.19
N VAL A 218 -4.45 7.44 15.15
CA VAL A 218 -4.05 7.56 13.75
C VAL A 218 -5.20 8.21 12.98
N THR A 219 -4.94 9.37 12.38
CA THR A 219 -5.95 10.19 11.69
C THR A 219 -5.49 10.46 10.25
N GLY A 220 -6.30 10.10 9.25
CA GLY A 220 -5.98 10.40 7.85
C GLY A 220 -6.08 11.90 7.56
N VAL A 221 -5.09 12.49 6.88
CA VAL A 221 -5.07 13.94 6.59
C VAL A 221 -5.09 14.31 5.11
N ALA A 222 -4.93 13.34 4.21
CA ALA A 222 -5.02 13.54 2.78
C ALA A 222 -5.57 12.31 2.08
N GLY A 223 -6.44 12.53 1.08
CA GLY A 223 -6.92 11.48 0.20
C GLY A 223 -5.87 11.01 -0.81
N ASN A 224 -5.98 9.78 -1.30
CA ASN A 224 -5.10 9.26 -2.36
C ASN A 224 -5.95 8.75 -3.53
N ASN A 225 -6.00 9.53 -4.60
CA ASN A 225 -6.66 9.21 -5.86
C ASN A 225 -5.99 8.05 -6.65
N ALA A 226 -5.24 7.15 -6.01
CA ALA A 226 -4.57 6.04 -6.71
C ALA A 226 -5.50 4.84 -7.00
N ASP A 227 -6.57 4.67 -6.21
CA ASP A 227 -7.54 3.56 -6.35
C ASP A 227 -9.02 4.04 -6.26
N GLY A 228 -9.27 5.36 -6.19
CA GLY A 228 -10.63 5.96 -6.11
C GLY A 228 -11.25 6.01 -4.71
N ASP A 229 -10.61 5.41 -3.71
CA ASP A 229 -11.03 5.45 -2.29
C ASP A 229 -9.90 6.03 -1.40
N ASP A 230 -10.27 6.84 -0.40
CA ASP A 230 -9.37 7.40 0.62
C ASP A 230 -8.94 6.34 1.65
N ARG A 231 -8.16 5.34 1.21
CA ARG A 231 -7.71 4.27 2.08
C ARG A 231 -6.29 4.50 2.58
N PHE A 232 -6.15 4.80 3.87
CA PHE A 232 -4.93 4.48 4.60
C PHE A 232 -4.94 2.99 4.90
N ASN A 233 -3.83 2.32 4.61
CA ASN A 233 -3.56 1.03 5.20
C ASN A 233 -2.31 1.15 6.06
N TRP A 234 -2.38 0.61 7.26
CA TRP A 234 -1.26 0.58 8.17
C TRP A 234 -1.36 -0.67 9.05
N SER A 235 -0.22 -1.12 9.55
CA SER A 235 -0.10 -2.23 10.49
C SER A 235 0.71 -1.79 11.71
N THR A 236 0.52 -2.45 12.85
CA THR A 236 1.34 -2.21 14.05
C THR A 236 2.82 -2.50 13.80
N SER A 237 3.12 -3.35 12.84
CA SER A 237 4.48 -3.59 12.33
C SER A 237 5.16 -2.36 11.71
N ASP A 238 4.39 -1.36 11.33
CA ASP A 238 4.86 -0.15 10.66
C ASP A 238 5.45 0.84 11.67
N PHE A 239 5.12 0.65 12.95
CA PHE A 239 5.59 1.46 14.04
C PHE A 239 6.87 0.91 14.64
N ARG A 240 7.75 1.85 15.01
CA ARG A 240 8.86 1.62 15.92
C ARG A 240 8.81 2.61 17.05
N LEU A 241 9.35 2.16 18.17
CA LEU A 241 9.75 3.04 19.24
C LEU A 241 11.28 3.05 19.28
N THR A 242 11.91 4.22 19.25
CA THR A 242 13.37 4.33 19.36
C THR A 242 13.77 5.14 20.58
N ASP A 243 14.89 4.81 21.19
CA ASP A 243 15.49 5.67 22.21
C ASP A 243 16.09 6.96 21.61
N PRO A 244 16.54 7.93 22.42
CA PRO A 244 17.20 9.15 21.93
C PRO A 244 18.49 8.90 21.13
N GLN A 245 19.09 7.71 21.23
CA GLN A 245 20.28 7.28 20.50
C GLN A 245 19.92 6.58 19.17
N GLY A 246 18.63 6.43 18.86
CA GLY A 246 18.12 5.80 17.64
C GLY A 246 18.08 4.27 17.70
N GLN A 247 18.28 3.65 18.87
CA GLN A 247 18.13 2.20 19.01
C GLN A 247 16.65 1.83 19.01
N THR A 248 16.29 0.84 18.19
CA THR A 248 14.91 0.33 18.14
C THR A 248 14.61 -0.49 19.38
N LEU A 249 13.52 -0.14 20.07
CA LEU A 249 13.00 -0.82 21.24
C LEU A 249 12.08 -1.97 20.81
N PRO A 250 12.18 -3.17 21.42
CA PRO A 250 11.39 -4.32 20.99
C PRO A 250 9.89 -4.08 21.13
N LEU A 251 9.15 -4.22 20.02
CA LEU A 251 7.70 -4.35 20.04
C LEU A 251 7.33 -5.76 20.51
N ILE A 252 6.50 -5.85 21.54
CA ILE A 252 5.93 -7.10 22.05
C ILE A 252 4.68 -7.47 21.27
N GLY A 253 3.89 -6.47 20.86
CA GLY A 253 2.73 -6.65 20.00
C GLY A 253 1.66 -5.60 20.25
N GLU A 254 0.48 -5.86 19.71
CA GLU A 254 -0.72 -5.06 19.89
C GLU A 254 -1.59 -5.67 20.99
N ARG A 255 -2.05 -4.84 21.92
CA ARG A 255 -3.01 -5.28 22.93
C ARG A 255 -4.42 -5.18 22.37
N PHE A 256 -5.08 -6.32 22.31
CA PHE A 256 -6.46 -6.42 21.87
C PHE A 256 -7.28 -7.19 22.90
N ILE A 257 -8.28 -6.51 23.48
CA ILE A 257 -9.16 -7.02 24.53
C ILE A 257 -8.33 -7.45 25.77
N ARG A 258 -7.99 -8.74 25.87
CA ARG A 258 -7.24 -9.31 27.00
C ARG A 258 -6.01 -10.09 26.53
N ARG A 259 -5.55 -9.88 25.29
CA ARG A 259 -4.41 -10.59 24.71
C ARG A 259 -3.44 -9.62 24.08
N VAL A 260 -2.21 -10.09 23.88
CA VAL A 260 -1.24 -9.46 23.00
C VAL A 260 -1.15 -10.29 21.73
N LEU A 261 -1.21 -9.62 20.58
CA LEU A 261 -1.17 -10.21 19.26
C LEU A 261 0.00 -9.62 18.49
N ASP A 262 0.72 -10.45 17.73
CA ASP A 262 1.95 -10.02 17.06
C ASP A 262 1.70 -9.02 15.93
N SER A 263 0.63 -9.21 15.14
CA SER A 263 0.25 -8.35 13.99
C SER A 263 -1.08 -8.81 13.36
N GLN A 264 -2.18 -8.82 14.10
CA GLN A 264 -3.47 -9.30 13.55
C GLN A 264 -4.31 -8.22 12.88
N PHE A 265 -4.12 -6.95 13.23
CA PHE A 265 -4.94 -5.87 12.70
C PHE A 265 -4.17 -5.03 11.69
N ASN A 266 -4.46 -5.30 10.41
CA ASN A 266 -4.22 -4.32 9.36
C ASN A 266 -5.38 -3.32 9.42
N GLY A 267 -5.09 -2.05 9.70
CA GLY A 267 -6.07 -0.98 9.59
C GLY A 267 -6.31 -0.66 8.13
N VAL A 268 -7.15 -1.44 7.45
CA VAL A 268 -7.65 -1.07 6.12
C VAL A 268 -8.82 -0.12 6.33
N ASP A 269 -8.78 1.04 5.68
CA ASP A 269 -9.92 1.98 5.66
C ASP A 269 -10.23 2.55 7.05
N ILE A 270 -9.27 3.28 7.63
CA ILE A 270 -9.39 3.89 8.97
C ILE A 270 -10.53 4.91 9.11
N GLY A 271 -11.24 5.24 8.03
CA GLY A 271 -12.19 6.34 7.99
C GLY A 271 -11.53 7.63 8.48
N ASP A 272 -12.18 8.31 9.43
CA ASP A 272 -11.67 9.55 10.01
C ASP A 272 -10.51 9.32 11.00
N SER A 273 -10.57 8.25 11.82
CA SER A 273 -9.51 7.95 12.81
C SER A 273 -9.58 6.51 13.35
N ALA A 274 -8.44 6.02 13.84
CA ALA A 274 -8.30 4.74 14.51
C ALA A 274 -7.40 4.83 15.75
N GLU A 275 -7.80 4.21 16.86
CA GLU A 275 -7.02 4.12 18.10
C GLU A 275 -6.40 2.74 18.26
N ARG A 276 -5.14 2.69 18.71
CA ARG A 276 -4.37 1.44 18.81
C ARG A 276 -3.44 1.43 19.99
N THR A 277 -3.47 0.32 20.72
CA THR A 277 -2.66 0.13 21.92
C THR A 277 -1.56 -0.87 21.62
N MET A 278 -0.33 -0.40 21.60
CA MET A 278 0.86 -1.20 21.32
C MET A 278 1.72 -1.33 22.60
N LEU A 279 2.39 -2.46 22.75
CA LEU A 279 3.19 -2.79 23.93
C LEU A 279 4.66 -2.96 23.54
N TRP A 280 5.56 -2.21 24.18
CA TRP A 280 7.00 -2.29 23.97
C TRP A 280 7.74 -2.67 25.24
N LEU A 281 8.92 -3.26 25.09
CA LEU A 281 9.88 -3.42 26.17
C LEU A 281 10.85 -2.23 26.17
N VAL A 282 10.91 -1.48 27.27
CA VAL A 282 11.74 -0.27 27.38
C VAL A 282 12.63 -0.29 28.62
N PRO A 283 13.84 0.30 28.59
CA PRO A 283 14.65 0.46 29.80
C PRO A 283 13.89 1.21 30.89
N GLU A 284 14.04 0.79 32.15
CA GLU A 284 13.31 1.35 33.28
C GLU A 284 13.59 2.85 33.48
N GLY A 285 14.85 3.26 33.28
CA GLY A 285 15.27 4.66 33.37
C GLY A 285 14.97 5.51 32.13
N LEU A 286 14.39 4.95 31.07
CA LEU A 286 14.10 5.71 29.85
C LEU A 286 12.92 6.65 30.09
N THR A 287 13.16 7.95 29.96
CA THR A 287 12.16 9.00 30.22
C THR A 287 11.41 9.44 28.98
N GLU A 288 12.00 9.25 27.81
CA GLU A 288 11.47 9.70 26.52
C GLU A 288 11.88 8.71 25.43
N ALA A 289 10.99 8.51 24.46
CA ALA A 289 11.26 7.74 23.25
C ALA A 289 10.64 8.44 22.02
N ARG A 290 11.04 8.04 20.82
CA ARG A 290 10.51 8.55 19.55
C ARG A 290 9.64 7.49 18.90
N LEU A 291 8.40 7.83 18.60
CA LEU A 291 7.52 7.01 17.78
C LEU A 291 7.84 7.29 16.31
N VAL A 292 8.14 6.23 15.58
CA VAL A 292 8.51 6.27 14.16
C VAL A 292 7.50 5.44 13.38
N PHE A 293 7.00 5.97 12.26
CA PHE A 293 6.16 5.25 11.30
C PHE A 293 6.93 5.10 9.98
N GLY A 294 7.18 3.85 9.57
CA GLY A 294 8.16 3.55 8.53
C GLY A 294 9.56 4.06 8.93
N GLU A 295 10.06 5.08 8.23
CA GLU A 295 11.35 5.75 8.52
C GLU A 295 11.19 7.19 9.06
N THR A 296 9.96 7.63 9.32
CA THR A 296 9.69 9.01 9.74
C THR A 296 9.34 9.05 11.22
N GLU A 297 10.04 9.88 12.00
CA GLU A 297 9.61 10.21 13.36
C GLU A 297 8.28 10.98 13.29
N VAL A 298 7.26 10.47 13.97
CA VAL A 298 5.90 11.03 13.94
C VAL A 298 5.48 11.64 15.26
N ALA A 299 6.09 11.21 16.38
CA ALA A 299 5.82 11.78 17.69
C ALA A 299 6.94 11.50 18.69
N THR A 300 7.00 12.31 19.74
CA THR A 300 7.79 12.04 20.95
C THR A 300 6.88 11.48 22.04
N VAL A 301 7.32 10.41 22.70
CA VAL A 301 6.59 9.70 23.76
C VAL A 301 7.24 9.98 25.11
N ALA A 302 6.52 10.69 25.98
CA ALA A 302 6.97 11.03 27.32
C ALA A 302 6.77 9.87 28.31
N LEU A 303 7.63 8.84 28.27
CA LEU A 303 7.55 7.65 29.14
C LEU A 303 7.59 8.00 30.64
N ALA A 304 8.26 9.08 31.03
CA ALA A 304 8.30 9.53 32.43
C ALA A 304 6.97 10.11 32.93
N SER A 305 6.01 10.41 32.06
CA SER A 305 4.68 10.87 32.47
C SER A 305 3.84 9.79 33.16
N ALA A 306 4.19 8.51 32.95
CA ALA A 306 3.53 7.37 33.55
C ALA A 306 4.40 6.74 34.66
N ALA A 307 3.82 6.60 35.86
CA ALA A 307 4.46 5.87 36.95
C ALA A 307 4.59 4.38 36.59
N ILE A 308 5.64 3.74 37.09
CA ILE A 308 5.83 2.29 36.94
C ILE A 308 5.05 1.58 38.03
N THR A 309 4.13 0.71 37.64
CA THR A 309 3.40 -0.19 38.54
C THR A 309 3.94 -1.62 38.44
N GLU A 310 3.61 -2.48 39.40
CA GLU A 310 3.99 -3.89 39.34
C GLU A 310 3.18 -4.64 38.27
N THR A 311 1.88 -4.40 38.23
CA THR A 311 0.94 -4.96 37.25
C THR A 311 0.27 -3.84 36.45
N ASP A 312 -0.30 -4.19 35.31
CA ASP A 312 -1.11 -3.33 34.47
C ASP A 312 -2.47 -2.94 35.12
#